data_AF-A0A928QCD2-F1
#
_entry.id   AF-A0A928QCD2-F1
#
_cell.length_a   1.000
_cell.length_b   1.000
_cell.length_c   1.000
_cell.angle_alpha   90.00
_cell.angle_beta   90.00
_cell.angle_gamma   90.00
#
_symmetry.space_group_name_H-M   'P 1'
#
loop_
_entity.id
_entity.type
_entity.pdbx_description
1 polymer ?
#
loop_
_entity_poly.entity_id
_entity_poly.type
_entity_poly.pdbx_seq_one_letter_code
_entity_poly.pdbx_strand_id
1 'polypeptide(L)'
;MARLEDDLVVDEEKFASAAADMERLKTRTNELKDKLEKMYDDLANAMDTPSGKELQIEAKKVLLKPVENMSLVVGHISETLNMIIGSGYYKDVFVGFEELSNLF
;
A
#
# COMPACT_ATOMS: atom_id res chain seq x y z
N MET A 1 -33.29 21.26 -15.44
CA MET A 1 -32.38 20.20 -14.98
C MET A 1 -30.97 20.62 -15.35
N ALA A 2 -30.22 21.19 -14.39
CA ALA A 2 -28.80 21.41 -14.60
C ALA A 2 -28.12 20.04 -14.49
N ARG A 3 -27.56 19.54 -15.61
CA ARG A 3 -26.56 18.48 -15.55
C ARG A 3 -25.38 19.08 -14.80
N LEU A 4 -25.09 18.59 -13.59
CA LEU A 4 -23.78 18.81 -12.99
C LEU A 4 -22.78 18.11 -13.92
N GLU A 5 -21.84 18.87 -14.45
CA GLU A 5 -21.06 18.50 -15.64
C GLU A 5 -20.06 17.34 -15.45
N ASP A 6 -20.01 16.70 -14.29
CA ASP A 6 -19.29 15.43 -14.12
C ASP A 6 -19.97 14.63 -13.00
N ASP A 7 -20.89 13.72 -13.33
CA ASP A 7 -21.19 12.61 -12.42
C ASP A 7 -19.85 11.89 -12.20
N LEU A 8 -19.30 12.00 -11.00
CA LEU A 8 -18.10 11.29 -10.56
C LEU A 8 -18.46 9.79 -10.42
N VAL A 9 -18.68 9.13 -11.56
CA VAL A 9 -18.91 7.69 -11.61
C VAL A 9 -17.57 7.01 -11.34
N VAL A 10 -17.43 6.44 -10.15
CA VAL A 10 -16.30 5.56 -9.83
C VAL A 10 -16.43 4.32 -10.71
N ASP A 11 -15.43 4.10 -11.56
CA ASP A 11 -15.30 2.84 -12.31
C ASP A 11 -14.91 1.73 -11.33
N GLU A 12 -15.92 0.99 -10.87
CA GLU A 12 -15.78 -0.04 -9.84
C GLU A 12 -14.80 -1.15 -10.25
N GLU A 13 -14.75 -1.51 -11.54
CA GLU A 13 -13.85 -2.53 -12.06
C GLU A 13 -12.39 -2.05 -11.99
N LYS A 14 -12.12 -0.83 -12.46
CA LYS A 14 -10.77 -0.25 -12.37
C LYS A 14 -10.35 -0.03 -10.92
N PHE A 15 -11.27 0.39 -10.06
CA PHE A 15 -11.00 0.58 -8.64
C PHE A 15 -10.65 -0.75 -7.96
N ALA A 16 -11.44 -1.81 -8.19
CA ALA A 16 -11.18 -3.14 -7.67
C ALA A 16 -9.86 -3.71 -8.19
N SER A 17 -9.55 -3.51 -9.48
CA SER A 17 -8.25 -3.90 -10.05
C SER A 17 -7.09 -3.17 -9.36
N ALA A 18 -7.20 -1.85 -9.15
CA ALA A 18 -6.17 -1.07 -8.47
C ALA A 18 -5.96 -1.54 -7.02
N ALA A 19 -7.03 -1.86 -6.29
CA ALA A 19 -6.95 -2.42 -4.94
C ALA A 19 -6.23 -3.79 -4.95
N ALA A 20 -6.59 -4.67 -5.88
CA ALA A 20 -5.94 -5.97 -6.02
C ALA A 20 -4.45 -5.85 -6.37
N ASP A 21 -4.09 -4.92 -7.24
CA ASP A 21 -2.69 -4.65 -7.60
C ASP A 21 -1.88 -4.08 -6.43
N MET A 22 -2.50 -3.24 -5.58
CA MET A 22 -1.88 -2.77 -4.35
C MET A 22 -1.69 -3.87 -3.31
N GLU A 23 -2.61 -4.81 -3.19
CA GLU A 23 -2.43 -5.94 -2.30
C GLU A 23 -1.29 -6.87 -2.77
N ARG A 24 -1.16 -7.07 -4.09
CA ARG A 24 -0.02 -7.78 -4.68
C ARG A 24 1.29 -7.03 -4.44
N LEU A 25 1.31 -5.70 -4.60
CA LEU A 25 2.50 -4.89 -4.35
C LEU A 25 2.90 -4.92 -2.87
N LYS A 26 1.93 -4.87 -1.95
CA LYS A 26 2.13 -5.02 -0.50
C LYS A 26 2.84 -6.34 -0.20
N THR A 27 2.29 -7.45 -0.72
CA THR A 27 2.88 -8.78 -0.57
C THR A 27 4.32 -8.83 -1.07
N ARG A 28 4.57 -8.36 -2.30
CA ARG A 28 5.90 -8.35 -2.91
C ARG A 28 6.91 -7.48 -2.16
N THR A 29 6.46 -6.36 -1.59
CA THR A 29 7.32 -5.46 -0.81
C THR A 29 7.75 -6.10 0.51
N ASN A 30 6.84 -6.82 1.17
CA ASN A 30 7.15 -7.58 2.37
C ASN A 30 8.11 -8.74 2.08
N GLU A 31 7.88 -9.50 1.00
CA GLU A 31 8.82 -10.55 0.59
C GLU A 31 10.21 -10.01 0.25
N LEU A 32 10.30 -8.81 -0.36
CA LEU A 32 11.58 -8.17 -0.63
C LEU A 32 12.31 -7.80 0.67
N LYS A 33 11.59 -7.27 1.66
CA LYS A 33 12.14 -6.99 2.99
C LYS A 33 12.76 -8.26 3.60
N ASP A 34 12.00 -9.35 3.64
CA ASP A 34 12.44 -10.61 4.24
C ASP A 34 13.69 -11.18 3.53
N LYS A 35 13.72 -11.10 2.19
CA LYS A 35 14.87 -11.55 1.38
C LYS A 35 16.12 -10.72 1.67
N LEU A 36 15.99 -9.41 1.82
CA LEU A 36 17.11 -8.53 2.13
C LEU A 36 17.62 -8.74 3.56
N GLU A 37 16.72 -8.89 4.54
CA GLU A 37 17.09 -9.22 5.92
C GLU A 37 17.92 -10.50 5.97
N LYS A 38 17.43 -11.56 5.31
CA LYS A 38 18.14 -12.84 5.24
C LYS A 38 19.50 -12.70 4.56
N MET A 39 19.58 -11.99 3.44
CA MET A 39 20.85 -11.78 2.73
C MET A 39 21.90 -11.11 3.62
N TYR A 40 21.52 -10.10 4.41
CA TYR A 40 22.45 -9.44 5.33
C TYR A 40 22.87 -10.32 6.49
N ASP A 41 21.96 -11.13 7.02
CA ASP A 41 22.31 -12.11 8.06
C ASP A 41 23.27 -13.18 7.51
N ASP A 42 23.04 -13.67 6.29
CA ASP A 42 23.94 -14.63 5.62
C ASP A 42 25.33 -14.02 5.37
N LEU A 43 25.41 -12.75 4.94
CA LEU A 43 26.68 -12.04 4.75
C LEU A 43 27.44 -11.85 6.06
N ALA A 44 26.75 -11.49 7.14
CA ALA A 44 27.35 -11.32 8.45
C ALA A 44 27.92 -12.65 9.00
N ASN A 45 27.18 -13.74 8.81
CA ASN A 45 27.60 -15.07 9.23
C ASN A 45 28.77 -15.61 8.39
N ALA A 46 28.80 -15.32 7.10
CA ALA A 46 29.93 -15.67 6.22
C ALA A 46 31.21 -14.90 6.59
N MET A 47 31.07 -13.70 7.16
CA MET A 47 32.16 -12.85 7.62
C MET A 47 32.18 -12.78 9.15
N ASP A 48 32.55 -13.86 9.83
CA ASP A 48 32.71 -13.88 11.30
C ASP A 48 33.93 -13.06 11.78
N THR A 49 33.83 -11.76 11.55
CA THR A 49 34.81 -10.74 11.86
C THR A 49 34.05 -9.52 12.40
N PRO A 50 34.71 -8.64 13.18
CA PRO A 50 34.10 -7.40 13.64
C PRO A 50 33.52 -6.55 12.49
N SER A 51 34.21 -6.50 11.35
CA SER A 51 33.77 -5.78 10.15
C SER A 51 32.51 -6.38 9.51
N GLY A 52 32.36 -7.71 9.52
CA GLY A 52 31.13 -8.37 9.05
C GLY A 52 29.91 -8.04 9.93
N LYS A 53 30.12 -7.90 11.23
CA LYS A 53 29.07 -7.49 12.19
C LYS A 53 28.69 -6.01 12.02
N GLU A 54 29.67 -5.13 11.79
CA GLU A 54 29.40 -3.71 11.46
C GLU A 54 28.62 -3.57 10.15
N LEU A 55 28.98 -4.35 9.13
CA LEU A 55 28.28 -4.35 7.85
C LEU A 55 26.81 -4.78 8.00
N GLN A 56 26.52 -5.77 8.86
CA GLN A 56 25.15 -6.16 9.21
C GLN A 56 24.35 -4.99 9.81
N ILE A 57 24.94 -4.29 10.79
CA ILE A 57 24.28 -3.19 11.51
C ILE A 57 24.00 -2.03 10.55
N GLU A 58 25.00 -1.63 9.77
CA GLU A 58 24.88 -0.48 8.88
C GLU A 58 23.96 -0.80 7.69
N ALA A 59 24.04 -2.00 7.12
CA ALA A 59 23.15 -2.40 6.05
C ALA A 59 21.69 -2.51 6.50
N LYS A 60 21.43 -3.04 7.71
CA LYS A 60 20.07 -3.01 8.30
C LYS A 60 19.56 -1.58 8.45
N LYS A 61 20.41 -0.64 8.89
CA LYS A 61 20.02 0.77 9.04
C LYS A 61 19.79 1.50 7.73
N VAL A 62 20.70 1.37 6.78
CA VAL A 62 20.73 2.18 5.55
C VAL A 62 19.83 1.61 4.47
N LEU A 63 19.78 0.28 4.34
CA LEU A 63 19.21 -0.39 3.17
C LEU A 63 17.85 -1.01 3.43
N LEU A 64 17.57 -1.50 4.65
CA LEU A 64 16.23 -1.99 4.98
C LEU A 64 15.24 -0.87 5.26
N LYS A 65 15.69 0.22 5.91
CA LYS A 65 14.78 1.31 6.30
C LYS A 65 13.99 1.93 5.13
N PRO A 66 14.57 2.16 3.94
CA PRO A 66 13.79 2.56 2.78
C PRO A 66 12.72 1.53 2.39
N VAL A 67 13.02 0.24 2.46
CA VAL A 67 12.08 -0.85 2.14
C VAL A 67 10.96 -0.95 3.18
N GLU A 68 11.28 -0.76 4.45
CA GLU A 68 10.28 -0.66 5.53
C GLU A 68 9.33 0.52 5.32
N ASN A 69 9.88 1.69 5.00
CA ASN A 69 9.07 2.87 4.70
C ASN A 69 8.16 2.63 3.48
N MET A 70 8.67 1.99 2.43
CA MET A 70 7.85 1.62 1.27
C MET A 70 6.76 0.62 1.64
N SER A 71 7.06 -0.39 2.46
CA SER A 71 6.06 -1.34 2.97
C SER A 71 4.94 -0.63 3.72
N LEU A 72 5.26 0.36 4.57
CA LEU A 72 4.26 1.17 5.27
C LEU A 72 3.37 1.96 4.31
N VAL A 73 3.96 2.64 3.32
CA VAL A 73 3.21 3.44 2.34
C VAL A 73 2.30 2.54 1.50
N VAL A 74 2.83 1.45 0.95
CA VAL A 74 2.07 0.51 0.14
C VAL A 74 0.98 -0.17 0.97
N GLY A 75 1.28 -0.53 2.21
CA GLY A 75 0.31 -1.09 3.16
C GLY A 75 -0.85 -0.13 3.42
N HIS A 76 -0.55 1.14 3.70
CA HIS A 76 -1.57 2.16 3.96
C HIS A 76 -2.46 2.42 2.73
N ILE A 77 -1.88 2.48 1.53
CA ILE A 77 -2.64 2.62 0.28
C ILE A 77 -3.55 1.41 0.07
N SER A 78 -3.02 0.19 0.22
CA SER A 78 -3.82 -1.04 0.03
C SER A 78 -4.98 -1.12 1.03
N GLU A 79 -4.73 -0.82 2.31
CA GLU A 79 -5.76 -0.81 3.36
C GLU A 79 -6.83 0.26 3.10
N THR A 80 -6.42 1.44 2.61
CA THR A 80 -7.36 2.50 2.23
C THR A 80 -8.26 2.09 1.07
N LEU A 81 -7.69 1.48 0.02
CA LEU A 81 -8.47 1.00 -1.13
C LEU A 81 -9.44 -0.11 -0.72
N ASN A 82 -8.99 -1.07 0.11
CA ASN A 82 -9.85 -2.12 0.64
C ASN A 82 -10.96 -1.59 1.55
N MET A 83 -10.67 -0.57 2.38
CA MET A 83 -11.66 0.10 3.20
C MET A 83 -12.72 0.77 2.32
N ILE A 84 -12.32 1.47 1.26
CA ILE A 84 -13.25 2.12 0.34
C ILE A 84 -14.19 1.08 -0.31
N ILE A 85 -13.67 -0.06 -0.75
CA ILE A 85 -14.48 -1.16 -1.32
C ILE A 85 -15.42 -1.75 -0.25
N GLY A 86 -14.90 -2.10 0.92
CA GLY A 86 -15.64 -2.84 1.94
C GLY A 86 -16.68 -2.01 2.70
N SER A 87 -16.50 -0.69 2.76
CA SER A 87 -17.41 0.21 3.48
C SER A 87 -18.51 0.81 2.60
N GLY A 88 -18.43 0.69 1.28
CA GLY A 88 -19.36 1.40 0.39
C GLY A 88 -19.30 2.92 0.52
N TYR A 89 -18.22 3.47 1.12
CA TYR A 89 -18.12 4.87 1.55
C TYR A 89 -18.52 5.88 0.47
N TYR A 90 -18.13 5.62 -0.78
CA TYR A 90 -18.51 6.49 -1.90
C TYR A 90 -19.95 6.27 -2.33
N LYS A 91 -20.46 5.03 -2.33
CA LYS A 91 -21.83 4.73 -2.70
C LYS A 91 -22.82 5.46 -1.79
N ASP A 92 -22.61 5.43 -0.47
CA ASP A 92 -23.53 6.07 0.48
C ASP A 92 -23.47 7.60 0.39
N VAL A 93 -22.30 8.18 0.16
CA VAL A 93 -22.13 9.63 -0.05
C VAL A 93 -22.83 10.09 -1.34
N PHE A 94 -22.69 9.32 -2.43
CA PHE A 94 -23.35 9.64 -3.70
C PHE A 94 -24.86 9.42 -3.63
N VAL A 95 -25.33 8.33 -3.01
CA VAL A 95 -26.77 8.09 -2.77
C VAL A 95 -27.37 9.21 -1.93
N GLY A 96 -26.72 9.61 -0.82
CA GLY A 96 -27.19 10.72 0.00
C GLY A 96 -27.23 12.05 -0.74
N PHE A 97 -26.26 12.30 -1.64
CA PHE A 97 -26.27 13.49 -2.51
C PHE A 97 -27.41 13.44 -3.54
N GLU A 98 -27.67 12.30 -4.18
CA GLU A 98 -28.81 12.11 -5.10
C GLU A 98 -30.16 12.29 -4.39
N GLU A 99 -30.30 11.74 -3.18
CA GLU A 99 -31.52 11.90 -2.37
C GLU A 99 -31.75 13.37 -2.00
N LEU A 100 -30.70 14.09 -1.60
CA LEU A 100 -30.79 15.51 -1.26
C LEU A 100 -31.02 16.42 -2.47
N SER A 101 -30.44 16.11 -3.63
CA SER A 101 -30.62 16.90 -4.85
C SER A 101 -31.99 16.71 -5.49
N ASN A 102 -32.67 15.58 -5.25
CA ASN A 102 -34.05 15.33 -5.66
C ASN A 102 -35.11 15.92 -4.71
N LEU A 103 -34.70 16.46 -3.55
CA LEU A 103 -35.58 17.12 -2.58
C LEU A 103 -35.79 18.63 -2.84
N PHE A 104 -35.11 19.20 -3.83
CA PHE A 104 -35.19 20.61 -4.25
C PHE A 104 -35.34 20.75 -5.77
#